data_AF-A0A2B7GNV9-F1
#
_entry.id   AF-A0A2B7GNV9-F1
#
_cell.length_a   1.000
_cell.length_b   1.000
_cell.length_c   1.000
_cell.angle_alpha   90.00
_cell.angle_beta   90.00
_cell.angle_gamma   90.00
#
_symmetry.space_group_name_H-M   'P 1'
#
loop_
_entity.id
_entity.type
_entity.pdbx_description
1 polymer ?
#
loop_
_entity_poly.entity_id
_entity_poly.type
_entity_poly.pdbx_seq_one_letter_code
_entity_poly.pdbx_strand_id
1 'polypeptide(L)'
;MSTQSTQAALERESTEVPMDGGRQVTVMPGNPWPSAYRGSEYSIVSSRKHGDVAQWSHMGDIQAMTGVPRGLKDALQNLEKADGRGSFRLTASGEVLTKVPADKYRKVSEAPVSRGHIPVYVGKIDGTFDFQAFSNDPTPPSGIGEVSVWTGLPFKHGETWAVCSDDVLRWSWQDYYFESAFDHPELAETYKRFRPAGGLIYLNEHGHVWGNINREDVPASERDRIGNAYGEWQQTASNAEQRLVTRRLKRMESESAPDGLLPVYFGHLSQYDSGLVPKAVVKDKTYFTDTAMELD
;
A
#
# COMPACT_ATOMS: atom_id res chain seq x y z
N MET A 1 17.43 -18.88 18.74
CA MET A 1 17.23 -17.64 19.51
C MET A 1 15.96 -17.01 18.97
N SER A 2 14.87 -17.04 19.73
CA SER A 2 13.63 -16.39 19.30
C SER A 2 13.84 -14.90 19.33
N THR A 3 13.94 -14.26 18.16
CA THR A 3 13.76 -12.82 18.03
C THR A 3 12.39 -12.50 18.61
N GLN A 4 12.37 -11.79 19.74
CA GLN A 4 11.13 -11.17 20.21
C GLN A 4 10.72 -10.20 19.11
N SER A 5 9.66 -10.54 18.38
CA SER A 5 9.00 -9.62 17.45
C SER A 5 8.56 -8.41 18.27
N THR A 6 9.20 -7.27 18.02
CA THR A 6 8.84 -6.00 18.66
C THR A 6 7.53 -5.54 18.05
N GLN A 7 6.53 -5.32 18.90
CA GLN A 7 5.25 -4.74 18.50
C GLN A 7 5.48 -3.41 17.77
N ALA A 8 4.75 -3.20 16.66
CA ALA A 8 4.84 -1.98 15.87
C ALA A 8 4.75 -0.69 16.72
N ALA A 9 5.62 0.28 16.41
CA ALA A 9 5.69 1.56 17.10
C ALA A 9 5.89 2.70 16.12
N LEU A 10 5.29 3.85 16.44
CA LEU A 10 5.52 5.09 15.72
C LEU A 10 6.85 5.72 16.18
N GLU A 11 7.73 5.95 15.23
CA GLU A 11 8.95 6.74 15.37
C GLU A 11 8.74 8.13 14.77
N ARG A 12 9.02 9.16 15.57
CA ARG A 12 8.85 10.57 15.16
C ARG A 12 10.12 11.09 14.48
N GLU A 13 10.52 10.45 13.39
CA GLU A 13 11.64 10.86 12.56
C GLU A 13 11.19 11.60 11.29
N SER A 14 12.09 12.39 10.72
CA SER A 14 11.88 13.04 9.42
C SER A 14 11.90 12.04 8.27
N THR A 15 11.31 12.41 7.14
CA THR A 15 11.45 11.66 5.87
C THR A 15 11.80 12.61 4.71
N GLU A 16 12.45 12.07 3.69
CA GLU A 16 12.76 12.77 2.45
C GLU A 16 11.70 12.49 1.39
N VAL A 17 11.14 13.57 0.84
CA VAL A 17 10.11 13.50 -0.20
C VAL A 17 10.66 14.10 -1.49
N PRO A 18 10.77 13.30 -2.57
CA PRO A 18 11.13 13.80 -3.89
C PRO A 18 10.09 14.79 -4.43
N MET A 19 10.59 15.86 -5.04
CA MET A 19 9.81 16.94 -5.63
C MET A 19 10.23 17.16 -7.08
N ASP A 20 9.39 17.88 -7.83
CA ASP A 20 9.67 18.20 -9.22
C ASP A 20 11.01 18.96 -9.39
N GLY A 21 11.69 18.66 -10.50
CA GLY A 21 13.02 19.17 -10.82
C GLY A 21 14.17 18.48 -10.06
N GLY A 22 13.98 17.25 -9.57
CA GLY A 22 15.01 16.48 -8.87
C GLY A 22 15.35 17.00 -7.47
N ARG A 23 14.49 17.85 -6.90
CA ARG A 23 14.65 18.38 -5.55
C ARG A 23 14.13 17.37 -4.53
N GLN A 24 14.61 17.45 -3.30
CA GLN A 24 14.08 16.71 -2.16
C GLN A 24 13.76 17.70 -1.04
N VAL A 25 12.72 17.37 -0.27
CA VAL A 25 12.32 18.16 0.91
C VAL A 25 12.25 17.22 2.10
N THR A 26 12.96 17.59 3.16
CA THR A 26 12.83 16.98 4.48
C THR A 26 11.50 17.37 5.11
N VAL A 27 10.68 16.38 5.45
CA VAL A 27 9.38 16.58 6.10
C VAL A 27 9.46 16.08 7.54
N MET A 28 9.19 16.99 8.49
CA MET A 28 9.15 16.67 9.91
C MET A 28 7.76 16.14 10.32
N PRO A 29 7.66 15.24 11.32
CA PRO A 29 6.39 14.85 11.92
C PRO A 29 5.52 16.06 12.29
N GLY A 30 4.28 16.06 11.81
CA GLY A 30 3.29 17.12 11.97
C GLY A 30 3.31 18.19 10.90
N ASN A 31 4.23 18.16 9.92
CA ASN A 31 4.25 19.07 8.77
C ASN A 31 3.30 18.58 7.65
N PRO A 32 2.82 19.50 6.78
CA PRO A 32 2.03 19.13 5.62
C PRO A 32 2.81 18.16 4.72
N TRP A 33 2.13 17.17 4.17
CA TRP A 33 2.71 16.23 3.22
C TRP A 33 2.74 16.86 1.81
N PRO A 34 3.93 16.96 1.17
CA PRO A 34 4.07 17.69 -0.09
C PRO A 34 3.91 16.81 -1.33
N SER A 35 3.41 15.58 -1.20
CA SER A 35 3.26 14.61 -2.30
C SER A 35 1.91 13.90 -2.22
N ALA A 36 1.73 12.82 -2.99
CA ALA A 36 0.51 12.04 -3.06
C ALA A 36 0.14 11.44 -1.69
N TYR A 37 -1.12 11.60 -1.28
CA TYR A 37 -1.70 10.93 -0.12
C TYR A 37 -2.00 9.46 -0.49
N ARG A 38 -0.97 8.62 -0.36
CA ARG A 38 -0.92 7.22 -0.80
C ARG A 38 -0.68 6.29 0.39
N GLY A 39 -0.80 4.98 0.15
CA GLY A 39 -0.49 3.94 1.13
C GLY A 39 -1.68 3.03 1.41
N SER A 40 -1.40 1.93 2.10
CA SER A 40 -2.41 1.06 2.70
C SER A 40 -3.29 1.86 3.63
N GLU A 41 -4.61 1.75 3.47
CA GLU A 41 -5.56 2.47 4.32
C GLU A 41 -5.91 1.68 5.57
N TYR A 42 -5.85 2.35 6.70
CA TYR A 42 -6.23 1.81 8.00
C TYR A 42 -7.06 2.84 8.76
N SER A 43 -7.88 2.37 9.68
CA SER A 43 -8.65 3.22 10.59
C SER A 43 -8.50 2.74 12.02
N ILE A 44 -8.20 3.66 12.94
CA ILE A 44 -8.25 3.35 14.37
C ILE A 44 -9.70 3.40 14.83
N VAL A 45 -10.23 2.24 15.23
CA VAL A 45 -11.63 2.07 15.66
C VAL A 45 -11.70 1.44 17.03
N SER A 46 -12.76 1.73 17.77
CA SER A 46 -13.01 1.12 19.07
C SER A 46 -13.71 -0.23 18.91
N SER A 47 -13.09 -1.29 19.44
CA SER A 47 -13.66 -2.64 19.52
C SER A 47 -14.03 -2.98 20.94
N ARG A 48 -15.27 -3.44 21.16
CA ARG A 48 -15.76 -3.87 22.48
C ARG A 48 -14.91 -5.01 23.08
N LYS A 49 -14.31 -5.84 22.23
CA LYS A 49 -13.55 -7.03 22.65
C LYS A 49 -12.05 -6.75 22.79
N HIS A 50 -11.51 -5.81 22.02
CA HIS A 50 -10.07 -5.64 21.85
C HIS A 50 -9.55 -4.24 22.21
N GLY A 51 -10.42 -3.33 22.63
CA GLY A 51 -10.05 -1.92 22.82
C GLY A 51 -9.89 -1.22 21.46
N ASP A 52 -9.08 -0.17 21.39
CA ASP A 52 -8.80 0.48 20.11
C ASP A 52 -7.88 -0.42 19.25
N VAL A 53 -8.25 -0.63 17.99
CA VAL A 53 -7.55 -1.47 17.02
C VAL A 53 -7.31 -0.69 15.73
N ALA A 54 -6.23 -1.03 15.01
CA ALA A 54 -6.03 -0.62 13.63
C ALA A 54 -6.80 -1.60 12.73
N GLN A 55 -7.78 -1.09 11.99
CA GLN A 55 -8.65 -1.87 11.13
C GLN A 55 -8.39 -1.53 9.67
N TRP A 56 -8.12 -2.56 8.87
CA TRP A 56 -8.33 -2.50 7.43
C TRP A 56 -9.75 -2.98 7.10
N SER A 57 -10.39 -2.31 6.15
CA SER A 57 -11.74 -2.65 5.69
C SER A 57 -11.83 -2.52 4.18
N HIS A 58 -12.44 -3.50 3.54
CA HIS A 58 -12.90 -3.40 2.17
C HIS A 58 -14.42 -3.43 2.17
N MET A 59 -15.06 -2.43 1.56
CA MET A 59 -16.52 -2.27 1.39
C MET A 59 -17.40 -2.58 2.62
N GLY A 60 -16.84 -2.54 3.83
CA GLY A 60 -17.51 -2.89 5.07
C GLY A 60 -17.79 -4.39 5.28
N ASP A 61 -17.55 -5.25 4.28
CA ASP A 61 -17.84 -6.69 4.31
C ASP A 61 -16.65 -7.55 4.71
N ILE A 62 -15.42 -7.08 4.42
CA ILE A 62 -14.18 -7.76 4.78
C ILE A 62 -13.36 -6.83 5.68
N GLN A 63 -13.10 -7.29 6.89
CA GLN A 63 -12.33 -6.53 7.88
C GLN A 63 -11.19 -7.38 8.42
N ALA A 64 -10.05 -6.74 8.62
CA ALA A 64 -8.90 -7.30 9.32
C ALA A 64 -8.46 -6.30 10.38
N MET A 65 -8.16 -6.79 11.58
CA MET A 65 -7.80 -5.95 12.73
C MET A 65 -6.45 -6.37 13.28
N THR A 66 -5.65 -5.38 13.66
CA THR A 66 -4.40 -5.56 14.38
C THR A 66 -4.28 -4.51 15.50
N GLY A 67 -3.27 -4.65 16.35
CA GLY A 67 -2.99 -3.68 17.41
C GLY A 67 -2.65 -2.31 16.83
N VAL A 68 -3.09 -1.24 17.50
CA VAL A 68 -2.65 0.11 17.15
C VAL A 68 -1.14 0.22 17.46
N PRO A 69 -0.32 0.68 16.50
CA PRO A 69 1.09 0.93 16.75
C PRO A 69 1.30 1.87 17.93
N ARG A 70 2.23 1.52 18.81
CA ARG A 70 2.52 2.30 20.03
C ARG A 70 2.83 3.75 19.66
N GLY A 71 2.20 4.70 20.35
CA GLY A 71 2.40 6.14 20.13
C GLY A 71 1.61 6.75 18.97
N LEU A 72 1.02 5.94 18.08
CA LEU A 72 0.25 6.47 16.94
C LEU A 72 -1.00 7.24 17.38
N LYS A 73 -1.76 6.69 18.32
CA LYS A 73 -2.98 7.34 18.83
C LYS A 73 -2.69 8.72 19.45
N ASP A 74 -1.64 8.81 20.26
CA ASP A 74 -1.22 10.07 20.88
C ASP A 74 -0.76 11.07 19.81
N ALA A 75 -0.05 10.62 18.78
CA ALA A 75 0.38 11.48 17.68
C ALA A 75 -0.82 12.02 16.87
N LEU A 76 -1.83 11.19 16.59
CA LEU A 76 -3.05 11.61 15.92
C LEU A 76 -3.87 12.59 16.78
N GLN A 77 -3.94 12.35 18.09
CA GLN A 77 -4.62 13.27 19.01
C GLN A 77 -3.93 14.64 19.05
N ASN A 78 -2.59 14.67 19.01
CA ASN A 78 -1.82 15.93 18.90
C ASN A 78 -2.05 16.67 17.58
N LEU A 79 -2.58 15.99 16.56
CA LEU A 79 -3.03 16.57 15.29
C LEU A 79 -4.53 16.89 15.29
N GLU A 80 -5.14 17.02 16.47
CA GLU A 80 -6.55 17.39 16.66
C GLU A 80 -7.56 16.35 16.12
N LYS A 81 -7.14 15.09 15.92
CA LYS A 81 -8.06 13.97 15.65
C LYS A 81 -8.78 13.58 16.94
N ALA A 82 -10.12 13.49 16.86
CA ALA A 82 -10.96 13.15 18.00
C ALA A 82 -10.53 11.81 18.64
N ASP A 83 -10.17 11.86 19.93
CA ASP A 83 -9.64 10.74 20.71
C ASP A 83 -8.45 10.00 20.05
N GLY A 84 -7.71 10.65 19.15
CA GLY A 84 -6.63 10.00 18.39
C GLY A 84 -7.12 8.91 17.43
N ARG A 85 -8.41 8.93 17.04
CA ARG A 85 -9.03 7.98 16.11
C ARG A 85 -9.21 8.57 14.71
N GLY A 86 -9.46 7.69 13.74
CA GLY A 86 -9.68 8.05 12.34
C GLY A 86 -8.78 7.27 11.39
N SER A 87 -8.85 7.63 10.11
CA SER A 87 -8.06 7.01 9.06
C SER A 87 -6.61 7.50 9.03
N PHE A 88 -5.72 6.60 8.63
CA PHE A 88 -4.34 6.88 8.28
C PHE A 88 -3.93 6.01 7.09
N ARG A 89 -2.92 6.47 6.36
CA ARG A 89 -2.24 5.71 5.32
C ARG A 89 -0.88 5.24 5.83
N LEU A 90 -0.45 4.08 5.37
CA LEU A 90 0.90 3.57 5.60
C LEU A 90 1.57 3.27 4.25
N THR A 91 2.67 3.96 3.96
CA THR A 91 3.42 3.78 2.71
C THR A 91 4.33 2.56 2.77
N ALA A 92 4.84 2.11 1.62
CA ALA A 92 5.85 1.07 1.49
C ALA A 92 7.24 1.46 2.06
N SER A 93 7.40 2.72 2.48
CA SER A 93 8.57 3.19 3.26
C SER A 93 8.27 3.30 4.76
N GLY A 94 7.12 2.78 5.22
CA GLY A 94 6.66 2.87 6.60
C GLY A 94 6.14 4.26 7.00
N GLU A 95 6.01 5.22 6.08
CA GLU A 95 5.57 6.57 6.39
C GLU A 95 4.07 6.57 6.74
N VAL A 96 3.72 7.18 7.87
CA VAL A 96 2.33 7.35 8.30
C VAL A 96 1.82 8.71 7.85
N LEU A 97 0.75 8.71 7.08
CA LEU A 97 0.05 9.92 6.64
C LEU A 97 -1.36 9.95 7.22
N THR A 98 -1.86 11.13 7.56
CA THR A 98 -3.28 11.33 7.88
C THR A 98 -3.77 12.65 7.29
N LYS A 99 -5.07 12.85 7.23
CA LYS A 99 -5.70 14.09 6.78
C LYS A 99 -6.29 14.86 7.97
N VAL A 100 -5.97 16.15 8.11
CA VAL A 100 -6.48 17.01 9.20
C VAL A 100 -7.33 18.13 8.61
N PRO A 101 -8.53 18.43 9.15
CA PRO A 101 -9.32 19.57 8.71
C PRO A 101 -8.51 20.87 8.75
N ALA A 102 -8.52 21.64 7.65
CA ALA A 102 -7.68 22.82 7.48
C ALA A 102 -7.93 23.90 8.53
N ASP A 103 -9.18 24.01 9.01
CA ASP A 103 -9.59 24.94 10.08
C ASP A 103 -9.06 24.56 11.47
N LYS A 104 -8.63 23.30 11.66
CA LYS A 104 -8.03 22.79 12.90
C LYS A 104 -6.51 22.66 12.81
N TYR A 105 -5.95 22.72 11.62
CA TYR A 105 -4.54 22.43 11.41
C TYR A 105 -3.64 23.65 11.63
N ARG A 106 -2.80 23.59 12.67
CA ARG A 106 -1.97 24.73 13.12
C ARG A 106 -0.95 25.23 12.09
N LYS A 107 -0.55 24.39 11.13
CA LYS A 107 0.45 24.71 10.08
C LYS A 107 -0.18 24.83 8.70
N VAL A 108 -1.47 25.20 8.62
CA VAL A 108 -2.18 25.36 7.34
C VAL A 108 -1.49 26.33 6.37
N SER A 109 -0.77 27.34 6.87
CA SER A 109 0.00 28.28 6.04
C SER A 109 1.22 27.68 5.34
N GLU A 110 1.68 26.50 5.79
CA GLU A 110 2.80 25.77 5.18
C GLU A 110 2.31 24.76 4.12
N ALA A 111 1.00 24.51 4.04
CA ALA A 111 0.43 23.49 3.19
C ALA A 111 0.21 23.96 1.74
N PRO A 112 0.22 23.06 0.74
CA PRO A 112 -0.08 23.41 -0.65
C PRO A 112 -1.50 23.98 -0.87
N VAL A 113 -2.41 23.70 0.05
CA VAL A 113 -3.79 24.20 0.08
C VAL A 113 -4.18 24.58 1.50
N SER A 114 -5.15 25.47 1.66
CA SER A 114 -5.57 26.00 2.96
C SER A 114 -7.04 25.74 3.30
N ARG A 115 -7.69 24.80 2.59
CA ARG A 115 -9.10 24.43 2.76
C ARG A 115 -9.27 22.92 2.66
N GLY A 116 -10.43 22.41 3.09
CA GLY A 116 -10.71 20.98 3.08
C GLY A 116 -9.86 20.24 4.12
N HIS A 117 -9.27 19.12 3.74
CA HIS A 117 -8.40 18.31 4.58
C HIS A 117 -6.95 18.35 4.09
N ILE A 118 -6.04 18.69 4.99
CA ILE A 118 -4.61 18.78 4.72
C ILE A 118 -3.96 17.43 5.01
N PRO A 119 -3.31 16.78 4.03
CA PRO A 119 -2.44 15.63 4.30
C PRO A 119 -1.27 16.04 5.17
N VAL A 120 -0.99 15.26 6.22
CA VAL A 120 0.03 15.53 7.24
C VAL A 120 0.85 14.27 7.46
N TYR A 121 2.18 14.43 7.52
CA TYR A 121 3.10 13.35 7.89
C TYR A 121 3.13 13.18 9.40
N VAL A 122 2.99 11.96 9.91
CA VAL A 122 2.89 11.67 11.35
C VAL A 122 4.21 11.13 11.91
N GLY A 123 4.99 10.43 11.11
CA GLY A 123 6.21 9.70 11.48
C GLY A 123 6.31 8.40 10.67
N LYS A 124 7.17 7.47 11.10
CA LYS A 124 7.25 6.13 10.50
C LYS A 124 6.84 5.05 11.48
N ILE A 125 6.27 3.96 10.99
CA ILE A 125 6.09 2.75 11.78
C ILE A 125 7.29 1.84 11.56
N ASP A 126 7.87 1.37 12.67
CA ASP A 126 8.83 0.27 12.69
C ASP A 126 8.27 -0.89 13.55
N GLY A 127 8.78 -2.10 13.33
CA GLY A 127 8.38 -3.32 14.01
C GLY A 127 7.22 -4.07 13.33
N THR A 128 6.73 -5.12 13.98
CA THR A 128 5.76 -6.04 13.38
C THR A 128 4.35 -5.45 13.39
N PHE A 129 3.83 -5.18 12.19
CA PHE A 129 2.47 -4.73 11.94
C PHE A 129 1.74 -5.75 11.05
N ASP A 130 1.14 -6.76 11.69
CA ASP A 130 0.56 -7.91 11.00
C ASP A 130 -0.75 -8.39 11.66
N PHE A 131 -1.48 -9.29 11.00
CA PHE A 131 -2.77 -9.81 11.44
C PHE A 131 -2.65 -11.20 12.08
N GLN A 132 -3.60 -11.54 12.94
CA GLN A 132 -3.58 -12.82 13.64
C GLN A 132 -3.98 -14.02 12.75
N ALA A 133 -4.84 -13.79 11.75
CA ALA A 133 -5.47 -14.88 11.01
C ALA A 133 -4.74 -15.25 9.71
N PHE A 134 -3.87 -14.37 9.20
CA PHE A 134 -3.06 -14.50 8.00
C PHE A 134 -1.91 -13.51 8.11
N SER A 135 -0.82 -13.72 7.37
CA SER A 135 0.28 -12.76 7.34
C SER A 135 0.17 -11.82 6.15
N ASN A 136 0.39 -10.54 6.39
CA ASN A 136 0.57 -9.50 5.40
C ASN A 136 2.06 -9.18 5.17
N ASP A 137 2.96 -9.86 5.87
CA ASP A 137 4.42 -9.82 5.73
C ASP A 137 4.97 -11.23 5.41
N PRO A 138 4.49 -11.90 4.33
CA PRO A 138 4.91 -13.26 4.02
C PRO A 138 6.35 -13.31 3.50
N THR A 139 7.02 -14.44 3.69
CA THR A 139 8.34 -14.68 3.08
C THR A 139 8.25 -14.55 1.54
N PRO A 140 9.12 -13.75 0.89
CA PRO A 140 9.13 -13.63 -0.57
C PRO A 140 9.48 -14.94 -1.29
N PRO A 141 9.04 -15.11 -2.55
CA PRO A 141 9.57 -16.16 -3.42
C PRO A 141 11.10 -16.11 -3.47
N SER A 142 11.75 -17.27 -3.58
CA SER A 142 13.20 -17.41 -3.42
C SER A 142 14.03 -16.64 -4.45
N GLY A 143 13.52 -16.48 -5.67
CA GLY A 143 14.21 -15.82 -6.78
C GLY A 143 13.41 -14.72 -7.47
N ILE A 144 14.12 -13.80 -8.11
CA ILE A 144 13.55 -12.81 -9.03
C ILE A 144 12.81 -13.54 -10.16
N GLY A 145 11.55 -13.15 -10.41
CA GLY A 145 10.71 -13.77 -11.43
C GLY A 145 10.14 -15.14 -11.06
N GLU A 146 10.40 -15.62 -9.84
CA GLU A 146 9.53 -16.62 -9.21
C GLU A 146 8.27 -15.93 -8.68
N VAL A 147 7.15 -16.65 -8.71
CA VAL A 147 5.87 -16.10 -8.29
C VAL A 147 5.13 -17.11 -7.43
N SER A 148 4.33 -16.60 -6.52
CA SER A 148 3.38 -17.37 -5.73
C SER A 148 2.02 -16.65 -5.71
N VAL A 149 1.02 -17.24 -5.07
CA VAL A 149 -0.26 -16.53 -4.84
C VAL A 149 -0.09 -15.59 -3.64
N TRP A 150 -0.54 -14.34 -3.77
CA TRP A 150 -0.56 -13.38 -2.68
C TRP A 150 -1.58 -13.81 -1.61
N THR A 151 -1.09 -14.01 -0.38
CA THR A 151 -1.88 -14.51 0.75
C THR A 151 -2.27 -13.44 1.77
N GLY A 152 -1.75 -12.22 1.63
CA GLY A 152 -2.12 -11.07 2.45
C GLY A 152 -3.50 -10.50 2.09
N LEU A 153 -3.68 -9.19 2.32
CA LEU A 153 -4.93 -8.51 1.98
C LEU A 153 -5.10 -8.37 0.46
N PRO A 154 -6.08 -9.04 -0.19
CA PRO A 154 -6.06 -9.16 -1.66
C PRO A 154 -6.92 -8.10 -2.39
N PHE A 155 -7.45 -7.11 -1.68
CA PHE A 155 -8.37 -6.11 -2.24
C PHE A 155 -7.82 -4.68 -2.15
N LYS A 156 -7.12 -4.23 -3.20
CA LYS A 156 -6.57 -2.85 -3.29
C LYS A 156 -5.84 -2.40 -2.01
N HIS A 157 -5.10 -3.33 -1.41
CA HIS A 157 -4.26 -3.06 -0.24
C HIS A 157 -2.85 -2.72 -0.72
N GLY A 158 -2.19 -1.78 -0.05
CA GLY A 158 -0.96 -1.17 -0.54
C GLY A 158 -1.18 0.01 -1.47
N GLU A 159 -0.07 0.62 -1.83
CA GLU A 159 0.00 1.67 -2.84
C GLU A 159 -0.22 1.09 -4.22
N THR A 160 -1.09 1.74 -4.99
CA THR A 160 -1.39 1.31 -6.36
C THR A 160 -0.47 2.03 -7.33
N TRP A 161 0.31 1.25 -8.07
CA TRP A 161 1.22 1.72 -9.11
C TRP A 161 0.87 1.06 -10.44
N ALA A 162 0.86 1.81 -11.52
CA ALA A 162 0.73 1.30 -12.87
C ALA A 162 2.12 1.07 -13.47
N VAL A 163 2.39 -0.14 -13.92
CA VAL A 163 3.50 -0.45 -14.83
C VAL A 163 3.00 -0.10 -16.24
N CYS A 164 3.55 0.94 -16.84
CA CYS A 164 3.14 1.43 -18.15
C CYS A 164 3.88 0.73 -19.30
N SER A 165 3.43 0.96 -20.53
CA SER A 165 4.05 0.34 -21.72
C SER A 165 5.49 0.78 -21.96
N ASP A 166 5.85 1.98 -21.49
CA ASP A 166 7.19 2.57 -21.51
C ASP A 166 8.05 2.19 -20.30
N ASP A 167 7.64 1.17 -19.53
CA ASP A 167 8.35 0.62 -18.36
C ASP A 167 8.46 1.58 -17.16
N VAL A 168 7.78 2.73 -17.22
CA VAL A 168 7.72 3.70 -16.12
C VAL A 168 6.60 3.32 -15.15
N LEU A 169 6.92 3.35 -13.85
CA LEU A 169 5.93 3.23 -12.79
C LEU A 169 5.23 4.58 -12.58
N ARG A 170 3.89 4.57 -12.69
CA ARG A 170 3.05 5.74 -12.45
C ARG A 170 2.04 5.48 -11.35
N TRP A 171 2.06 6.29 -10.31
CA TRP A 171 0.99 6.32 -9.34
C TRP A 171 -0.20 7.06 -9.93
N SER A 172 -1.41 6.53 -9.76
CA SER A 172 -2.62 7.11 -10.31
C SER A 172 -3.71 7.28 -9.25
N TRP A 173 -4.40 8.41 -9.30
CA TRP A 173 -5.62 8.66 -8.52
C TRP A 173 -6.56 9.54 -9.35
N GLN A 174 -7.78 9.06 -9.59
CA GLN A 174 -8.73 9.69 -10.53
C GLN A 174 -8.04 9.94 -11.88
N ASP A 175 -8.02 11.20 -12.34
CA ASP A 175 -7.41 11.61 -13.61
C ASP A 175 -5.93 12.04 -13.46
N TYR A 176 -5.36 11.93 -12.25
CA TYR A 176 -3.98 12.30 -11.96
C TYR A 176 -3.03 11.11 -12.15
N TYR A 177 -1.89 11.38 -12.79
CA TYR A 177 -0.82 10.42 -13.03
C TYR A 177 0.52 11.05 -12.65
N PHE A 178 1.25 10.42 -11.72
CA PHE A 178 2.55 10.88 -11.26
C PHE A 178 3.59 9.79 -11.40
N GLU A 179 4.67 10.09 -12.10
CA GLU A 179 5.80 9.19 -12.26
C GLU A 179 6.51 8.97 -10.92
N SER A 180 7.06 7.76 -10.75
CA SER A 180 8.01 7.50 -9.68
C SER A 180 9.24 8.40 -9.84
N ALA A 181 9.77 8.86 -8.71
CA ALA A 181 11.05 9.57 -8.64
C ALA A 181 12.25 8.68 -8.96
N PHE A 182 12.04 7.36 -8.96
CA PHE A 182 13.07 6.34 -9.17
C PHE A 182 12.65 5.41 -10.31
N ASP A 183 13.63 4.97 -11.09
CA ASP A 183 13.44 3.97 -12.13
C ASP A 183 13.32 2.57 -11.51
N HIS A 184 12.44 1.75 -12.07
CA HIS A 184 12.20 0.37 -11.62
C HIS A 184 12.19 -0.64 -12.78
N PRO A 185 13.27 -0.69 -13.60
CA PRO A 185 13.30 -1.55 -14.78
C PRO A 185 13.19 -3.03 -14.44
N GLU A 186 13.83 -3.53 -13.38
CA GLU A 186 13.81 -4.96 -13.02
C GLU A 186 12.39 -5.39 -12.60
N LEU A 187 11.72 -4.53 -11.82
CA LEU A 187 10.34 -4.77 -11.41
C LEU A 187 9.37 -4.68 -12.60
N ALA A 188 9.51 -3.68 -13.46
CA ALA A 188 8.67 -3.50 -14.64
C ALA A 188 8.82 -4.68 -15.61
N GLU A 189 10.06 -5.10 -15.90
CA GLU A 189 10.36 -6.26 -16.74
C GLU A 189 9.74 -7.53 -16.16
N THR A 190 9.93 -7.77 -14.85
CA THR A 190 9.39 -8.94 -14.17
C THR A 190 7.87 -9.01 -14.25
N TYR A 191 7.17 -7.90 -14.01
CA TYR A 191 5.72 -7.85 -14.14
C TYR A 191 5.25 -8.09 -15.58
N LYS A 192 5.92 -7.45 -16.56
CA LYS A 192 5.54 -7.52 -17.98
C LYS A 192 5.75 -8.91 -18.60
N ARG A 193 6.56 -9.79 -17.99
CA ARG A 193 6.60 -11.22 -18.37
C ARG A 193 5.23 -11.90 -18.28
N PHE A 194 4.43 -11.53 -17.27
CA PHE A 194 3.10 -12.09 -17.03
C PHE A 194 1.99 -11.26 -17.66
N ARG A 195 2.20 -9.95 -17.82
CA ARG A 195 1.25 -9.03 -18.41
C ARG A 195 1.95 -8.02 -19.34
N PRO A 196 2.22 -8.37 -20.62
CA PRO A 196 3.05 -7.57 -21.51
C PRO A 196 2.55 -6.13 -21.75
N ALA A 197 1.23 -5.92 -21.71
CA ALA A 197 0.63 -4.60 -21.87
C ALA A 197 0.84 -3.66 -20.66
N GLY A 198 1.41 -4.16 -19.56
CA GLY A 198 1.46 -3.44 -18.29
C GLY A 198 0.13 -3.50 -17.54
N GLY A 199 0.03 -2.79 -16.42
CA GLY A 199 -1.11 -2.89 -15.52
C GLY A 199 -0.80 -2.48 -14.09
N LEU A 200 -1.76 -2.70 -13.19
CA LEU A 200 -1.62 -2.33 -11.79
C LEU A 200 -0.84 -3.38 -10.99
N ILE A 201 0.12 -2.89 -10.22
CA ILE A 201 0.76 -3.56 -9.10
C ILE A 201 0.41 -2.83 -7.80
N TYR A 202 0.59 -3.53 -6.70
CA TYR A 202 0.31 -3.07 -5.35
C TYR A 202 1.55 -3.29 -4.49
N LEU A 203 1.93 -2.26 -3.75
CA LEU A 203 3.07 -2.26 -2.85
C LEU A 203 2.56 -2.04 -1.43
N ASN A 204 2.62 -3.06 -0.58
CA ASN A 204 2.19 -2.88 0.81
C ASN A 204 3.26 -2.20 1.66
N GLU A 205 2.91 -1.90 2.91
CA GLU A 205 3.78 -1.24 3.90
C GLU A 205 5.08 -2.00 4.21
N HIS A 206 5.11 -3.31 3.93
CA HIS A 206 6.26 -4.18 4.13
C HIS A 206 7.10 -4.32 2.86
N GLY A 207 6.81 -3.56 1.79
CA GLY A 207 7.56 -3.63 0.54
C GLY A 207 7.25 -4.86 -0.33
N HIS A 208 6.17 -5.58 -0.04
CA HIS A 208 5.73 -6.69 -0.91
C HIS A 208 5.02 -6.17 -2.15
N VAL A 209 5.40 -6.72 -3.30
CA VAL A 209 4.86 -6.38 -4.62
C VAL A 209 3.97 -7.50 -5.11
N TRP A 210 2.70 -7.19 -5.35
CA TRP A 210 1.74 -8.13 -5.92
C TRP A 210 0.85 -7.46 -6.96
N GLY A 211 0.16 -8.24 -7.79
CA GLY A 211 -0.69 -7.69 -8.84
C GLY A 211 -1.77 -8.66 -9.29
N ASN A 212 -2.73 -8.14 -10.05
CA ASN A 212 -3.85 -8.93 -10.55
C ASN A 212 -3.52 -9.47 -11.94
N ILE A 213 -3.52 -10.80 -12.08
CA ILE A 213 -3.24 -11.50 -13.33
C ILE A 213 -4.49 -12.23 -13.82
N ASN A 214 -4.89 -11.94 -15.05
CA ASN A 214 -5.86 -12.75 -15.76
C ASN A 214 -5.12 -13.95 -16.36
N ARG A 215 -5.48 -15.17 -15.95
CA ARG A 215 -4.77 -16.39 -16.37
C ARG A 215 -4.89 -16.66 -17.87
N GLU A 216 -5.95 -16.18 -18.50
CA GLU A 216 -6.17 -16.28 -19.95
C GLU A 216 -5.19 -15.41 -20.76
N ASP A 217 -4.77 -14.27 -20.20
CA ASP A 217 -3.90 -13.30 -20.87
C ASP A 217 -2.41 -13.59 -20.65
N VAL A 218 -2.07 -14.57 -19.81
CA VAL A 218 -0.68 -14.92 -19.51
C VAL A 218 -0.01 -15.52 -20.76
N PRO A 219 1.16 -14.99 -21.19
CA PRO A 219 1.92 -15.53 -22.30
C PRO A 219 2.20 -17.03 -22.12
N ALA A 220 2.17 -17.79 -23.23
CA ALA A 220 2.33 -19.24 -23.19
C ALA A 220 3.59 -19.72 -22.43
N SER A 221 4.68 -18.94 -22.51
CA SER A 221 5.95 -19.22 -21.82
C SER A 221 5.87 -19.15 -20.29
N GLU A 222 4.86 -18.49 -19.72
CA GLU A 222 4.70 -18.29 -18.27
C GLU A 222 3.47 -19.00 -17.69
N ARG A 223 2.66 -19.66 -18.53
CA ARG A 223 1.42 -20.33 -18.08
C ARG A 223 1.68 -21.41 -17.03
N ASP A 224 2.67 -22.27 -17.27
CA ASP A 224 3.02 -23.34 -16.34
C ASP A 224 3.47 -22.77 -14.98
N ARG A 225 4.17 -21.64 -14.99
CA ARG A 225 4.62 -20.98 -13.77
C ARG A 225 3.44 -20.49 -12.93
N ILE A 226 2.46 -19.84 -13.55
CA ILE A 226 1.23 -19.41 -12.88
C ILE A 226 0.37 -20.59 -12.45
N GLY A 227 0.25 -21.62 -13.29
CA GLY A 227 -0.47 -22.85 -12.99
C GLY A 227 0.09 -23.58 -11.77
N ASN A 228 1.42 -23.72 -11.71
CA ASN A 228 2.12 -24.35 -10.59
C ASN A 228 1.97 -23.52 -9.31
N ALA A 229 2.14 -22.19 -9.38
CA ALA A 229 1.95 -21.30 -8.24
C ALA A 229 0.53 -21.41 -7.66
N TYR A 230 -0.49 -21.48 -8.52
CA TYR A 230 -1.87 -21.67 -8.09
C TYR A 230 -2.11 -23.07 -7.50
N GLY A 231 -1.60 -24.12 -8.14
CA GLY A 231 -1.75 -25.51 -7.68
C GLY A 231 -1.06 -25.77 -6.35
N GLU A 232 0.14 -25.21 -6.13
CA GLU A 232 0.84 -25.27 -4.85
C GLU A 232 0.06 -24.53 -3.77
N TRP A 233 -0.39 -23.31 -4.04
CA TRP A 233 -1.21 -22.54 -3.12
C TRP A 233 -2.49 -23.30 -2.70
N GLN A 234 -3.17 -23.98 -3.63
CA GLN A 234 -4.34 -24.80 -3.30
C GLN A 234 -4.03 -25.92 -2.29
N GLN A 235 -2.80 -26.45 -2.30
CA GLN A 235 -2.38 -27.52 -1.40
C GLN A 235 -1.87 -27.01 -0.05
N THR A 236 -1.25 -25.84 -0.02
CA THR A 236 -0.49 -25.35 1.15
C THR A 236 -1.18 -24.22 1.92
N ALA A 237 -2.11 -23.49 1.29
CA ALA A 237 -2.76 -22.34 1.91
C ALA A 237 -3.61 -22.73 3.13
N SER A 238 -3.53 -21.91 4.17
CA SER A 238 -4.39 -22.00 5.34
C SER A 238 -5.86 -21.67 4.99
N ASN A 239 -6.79 -22.09 5.85
CA ASN A 239 -8.22 -21.81 5.67
C ASN A 239 -8.53 -20.31 5.53
N ALA A 240 -7.77 -19.44 6.20
CA ALA A 240 -7.98 -17.99 6.14
C ALA A 240 -7.55 -17.42 4.78
N GLU A 241 -6.38 -17.84 4.29
CA GLU A 241 -5.84 -17.43 2.99
C GLU A 241 -6.71 -17.97 1.86
N GLN A 242 -7.12 -19.25 1.91
CA GLN A 242 -8.06 -19.85 0.97
C GLN A 242 -9.36 -19.04 0.87
N ARG A 243 -9.92 -18.65 2.02
CA ARG A 243 -11.14 -17.84 2.06
C ARG A 243 -10.95 -16.46 1.43
N LEU A 244 -9.83 -15.78 1.69
CA LEU A 244 -9.55 -14.44 1.16
C LEU A 244 -9.38 -14.46 -0.36
N VAL A 245 -8.51 -15.33 -0.88
CA VAL A 245 -8.24 -15.43 -2.32
C VAL A 245 -9.47 -15.97 -3.06
N THR A 246 -10.19 -16.96 -2.53
CA THR A 246 -11.41 -17.47 -3.19
C THR A 246 -12.50 -16.40 -3.29
N ARG A 247 -12.68 -15.58 -2.24
CA ARG A 247 -13.61 -14.44 -2.30
C ARG A 247 -13.16 -13.40 -3.33
N ARG A 248 -11.85 -13.17 -3.41
CA ARG A 248 -11.24 -12.25 -4.39
C ARG A 248 -11.50 -12.70 -5.81
N LEU A 249 -11.21 -13.96 -6.14
CA LEU A 249 -11.43 -14.56 -7.46
C LEU A 249 -12.89 -14.37 -7.87
N LYS A 250 -13.84 -14.85 -7.04
CA LYS A 250 -15.29 -14.72 -7.29
C LYS A 250 -15.75 -13.28 -7.53
N ARG A 251 -15.19 -12.31 -6.80
CA ARG A 251 -15.57 -10.89 -6.94
C ARG A 251 -15.02 -10.27 -8.23
N MET A 252 -13.97 -10.85 -8.80
CA MET A 252 -13.32 -10.37 -10.02
C MET A 252 -13.65 -11.19 -11.25
N GLU A 253 -14.53 -12.19 -11.14
CA GLU A 253 -15.06 -12.92 -12.28
C GLU A 253 -15.80 -11.96 -13.22
N SER A 254 -15.47 -12.05 -14.50
CA SER A 254 -16.10 -11.29 -15.59
C SER A 254 -16.06 -12.10 -16.87
N GLU A 255 -16.76 -11.66 -17.92
CA GLU A 255 -16.70 -12.30 -19.24
C GLU A 255 -15.26 -12.40 -19.78
N SER A 256 -14.44 -11.37 -19.54
CA SER A 256 -13.04 -11.33 -19.91
C SER A 256 -12.08 -12.05 -18.96
N ALA A 257 -12.54 -12.44 -17.77
CA ALA A 257 -11.75 -13.13 -16.74
C ALA A 257 -12.65 -14.14 -16.01
N PRO A 258 -13.02 -15.27 -16.66
CA PRO A 258 -14.06 -16.17 -16.17
C PRO A 258 -13.74 -16.83 -14.83
N ASP A 259 -12.46 -16.95 -14.47
CA ASP A 259 -12.04 -17.46 -13.15
C ASP A 259 -11.64 -16.34 -12.16
N GLY A 260 -11.92 -15.10 -12.54
CA GLY A 260 -11.45 -13.92 -11.84
C GLY A 260 -9.95 -13.65 -12.01
N LEU A 261 -9.50 -12.55 -11.41
CA LEU A 261 -8.09 -12.14 -11.46
C LEU A 261 -7.32 -12.72 -10.28
N LEU A 262 -6.33 -13.56 -10.57
CA LEU A 262 -5.46 -14.16 -9.57
C LEU A 262 -4.55 -13.08 -8.95
N PRO A 263 -4.52 -12.93 -7.61
CA PRO A 263 -3.57 -12.05 -6.96
C PRO A 263 -2.20 -12.77 -6.92
N VAL A 264 -1.29 -12.37 -7.79
CA VAL A 264 0.05 -12.95 -7.94
C VAL A 264 1.04 -12.13 -7.14
N TYR A 265 1.81 -12.80 -6.30
CA TYR A 265 2.90 -12.23 -5.53
C TYR A 265 4.19 -12.31 -6.36
N PHE A 266 4.77 -11.15 -6.66
CA PHE A 266 6.00 -11.02 -7.46
C PHE A 266 7.25 -10.98 -6.59
N GLY A 267 7.13 -10.72 -5.30
CA GLY A 267 8.25 -10.69 -4.36
C GLY A 267 8.36 -9.38 -3.61
N HIS A 268 9.47 -9.21 -2.90
CA HIS A 268 9.72 -8.06 -2.05
C HIS A 268 10.62 -7.05 -2.77
N LEU A 269 10.42 -5.74 -2.54
CA LEU A 269 11.19 -4.67 -3.20
C LEU A 269 12.70 -4.84 -3.08
N SER A 270 13.22 -5.39 -1.97
CA SER A 270 14.66 -5.67 -1.82
C SER A 270 15.23 -6.63 -2.88
N GLN A 271 14.38 -7.35 -3.61
CA GLN A 271 14.78 -8.20 -4.73
C GLN A 271 14.89 -7.44 -6.06
N TYR A 272 14.48 -6.17 -6.11
CA TYR A 272 14.38 -5.36 -7.32
C TYR A 272 15.06 -4.01 -7.13
N ASP A 273 15.79 -3.55 -8.14
CA ASP A 273 16.18 -2.13 -8.28
C ASP A 273 16.83 -1.56 -6.99
N SER A 274 17.69 -2.36 -6.35
CA SER A 274 18.36 -2.04 -5.06
C SER A 274 17.43 -1.79 -3.87
N GLY A 275 16.18 -2.24 -3.90
CA GLY A 275 15.21 -2.02 -2.84
C GLY A 275 14.60 -0.62 -2.83
N LEU A 276 14.72 0.14 -3.91
CA LEU A 276 14.14 1.47 -3.99
C LEU A 276 12.60 1.39 -3.92
N VAL A 277 12.01 2.21 -3.07
CA VAL A 277 10.56 2.34 -2.96
C VAL A 277 10.11 3.44 -3.94
N PRO A 278 9.17 3.16 -4.86
CA PRO A 278 8.67 4.19 -5.77
C PRO A 278 8.01 5.32 -4.97
N LYS A 279 8.27 6.57 -5.38
CA LYS A 279 7.73 7.77 -4.74
C LYS A 279 7.17 8.72 -5.78
N ALA A 280 5.90 9.08 -5.66
CA ALA A 280 5.22 9.90 -6.66
C ALA A 280 5.76 11.33 -6.65
N VAL A 281 6.10 11.87 -7.82
CA VAL A 281 6.46 13.28 -7.99
C VAL A 281 5.23 14.06 -8.45
N VAL A 282 4.59 14.77 -7.51
CA VAL A 282 3.40 15.57 -7.80
C VAL A 282 3.81 16.86 -8.53
N LYS A 283 3.53 16.91 -9.83
CA LYS A 283 3.81 18.07 -10.70
C LYS A 283 2.58 18.98 -10.89
N ASP A 284 1.39 18.40 -10.83
CA ASP A 284 0.13 19.13 -10.94
C ASP A 284 -0.37 19.55 -9.55
N LYS A 285 -0.42 20.86 -9.29
CA LYS A 285 -0.86 21.40 -7.99
C LYS A 285 -2.36 21.31 -7.77
N THR A 286 -3.16 21.14 -8.82
CA THR A 286 -4.63 21.00 -8.70
C THR A 286 -5.00 19.73 -7.92
N TYR A 287 -4.15 18.71 -7.98
CA TYR A 287 -4.23 17.50 -7.16
C TYR A 287 -4.47 17.80 -5.68
N PHE A 288 -3.70 18.74 -5.11
CA PHE A 288 -3.84 19.07 -3.68
C PHE A 288 -5.19 19.68 -3.35
N THR A 289 -5.81 20.39 -4.31
CA THR A 289 -7.15 20.96 -4.13
C THR A 289 -8.20 19.85 -4.15
N ASP A 290 -8.13 18.94 -5.12
CA ASP A 290 -9.14 17.89 -5.28
C ASP A 290 -9.06 16.86 -4.17
N THR A 291 -7.85 16.43 -3.79
CA THR A 291 -7.68 15.48 -2.69
C THR A 291 -8.09 16.07 -1.33
N ALA A 292 -7.98 17.39 -1.15
CA ALA A 292 -8.41 18.05 0.09
C ALA A 292 -9.94 18.12 0.22
N MET A 293 -10.67 18.13 -0.90
CA MET A 293 -12.14 18.18 -0.91
C MET A 293 -12.80 16.82 -0.78
N GLU A 294 -12.04 15.73 -0.96
CA GLU A 294 -12.51 14.38 -0.71
C GLU A 294 -12.61 14.10 0.80
N LEU A 295 -13.75 13.58 1.23
CA LEU A 295 -13.95 13.12 2.61
C LEU A 295 -13.25 11.77 2.80
N ASP A 296 -12.62 11.59 3.97
CA ASP A 296 -12.16 10.27 4.45
C ASP A 296 -13.35 9.37 4.81
#